data_AF-A0A3D0CUH7-F1
#
_entry.id   AF-A0A3D0CUH7-F1
#
_cell.length_a   1.000
_cell.length_b   1.000
_cell.length_c   1.000
_cell.angle_alpha   90.00
_cell.angle_beta   90.00
_cell.angle_gamma   90.00
#
_symmetry.space_group_name_H-M   'P 1'
#
loop_
_entity.id
_entity.type
_entity.pdbx_description
1 polymer ?
#
loop_
_entity_poly.entity_id
_entity_poly.type
_entity_poly.pdbx_seq_one_letter_code
_entity_poly.pdbx_strand_id
1 'polypeptide(L)'
;MADTSTDPRDEQPRAARLAEPVASSEAGPVSAEGAGPTTPAAGEAQAAGRSAPSPRPPAPKPQIEQVAFVWDDRLWRDGFGVRHPLRPKRLLRLYRLLESSGALNWRETQMIPPDAMDPAILSEYHTPDYVQAVRALSEGHTMLLRPAAYGFGPQRTPATPGMWAAHTAQVAAALTAARVVREGIVPRAFTPAGGFHHARPAEARAGHLFNDVVLLIKSLLASGLKVAYLDLDVTHGDAVQAAFYDTDRVLTISLHEGPQYFFFPETGWPQEIGEAAGKGYTVNLALPPGTADDHYLWAFEEIVPPLLSRFQPDVIVTQTGLGAHFADELAHLRLTTEGFSRLWRRVRALAPRWVAVGGGGLNLDVAARGWSLAYAVIADREAALPRRLPRRYAERWGQGEFHDEPLEAPSKELNDYIWGVVRGQVAALQRGLFPLHRLQPPPLVPGIAFEPFERPVTAPVVAPPSRSAPPAPLPPAMPARRPFHHQPAGPILPEPEEDEETEELLDFSESEQSASPSETAGESKQRRSRRRSRSRRGRRASTSSSRAQATQGQASEGHSGAQGAEESAGGSPGTPPPAADIETTKSGRRRSGRRGRSHKKSD
;
A
#
# COMPACT_ATOMS: atom_id res chain seq x y z
N MET A 1 -45.77 -21.20 -10.20
CA MET A 1 -46.33 -22.41 -10.85
C MET A 1 -45.68 -22.54 -12.22
N ALA A 2 -45.87 -23.66 -12.93
CA ALA A 2 -45.15 -24.08 -14.15
C ALA A 2 -44.75 -22.93 -15.12
N ASP A 3 -43.53 -22.84 -15.68
CA ASP A 3 -42.62 -23.85 -16.28
C ASP A 3 -42.91 -24.12 -17.79
N THR A 4 -41.87 -24.49 -18.54
CA THR A 4 -41.77 -24.73 -20.01
C THR A 4 -41.79 -23.46 -20.90
N SER A 5 -41.17 -23.40 -22.09
CA SER A 5 -40.02 -24.15 -22.67
C SER A 5 -39.55 -23.48 -23.99
N THR A 6 -38.29 -23.70 -24.38
CA THR A 6 -37.73 -23.66 -25.76
C THR A 6 -37.80 -22.37 -26.62
N ASP A 7 -36.62 -21.81 -26.88
CA ASP A 7 -36.26 -20.95 -28.04
C ASP A 7 -35.97 -21.83 -29.28
N PRO A 8 -36.22 -21.35 -30.53
CA PRO A 8 -35.08 -20.93 -31.35
C PRO A 8 -35.32 -19.73 -32.30
N ARG A 9 -34.48 -18.69 -32.14
CA ARG A 9 -33.76 -17.94 -33.20
C ARG A 9 -34.53 -17.46 -34.45
N ASP A 10 -34.71 -16.13 -34.58
CA ASP A 10 -34.17 -15.37 -35.72
C ASP A 10 -34.10 -13.84 -35.43
N GLU A 11 -33.76 -13.05 -36.46
CA GLU A 11 -33.76 -11.57 -36.59
C GLU A 11 -32.55 -10.75 -36.07
N GLN A 12 -31.81 -10.18 -37.03
CA GLN A 12 -30.98 -8.97 -36.84
C GLN A 12 -31.72 -7.72 -37.36
N PRO A 13 -31.74 -6.58 -36.63
CA PRO A 13 -32.21 -5.31 -37.17
C PRO A 13 -31.17 -4.63 -38.08
N ARG A 14 -31.66 -3.90 -39.08
CA ARG A 14 -30.90 -3.35 -40.23
C ARG A 14 -30.01 -2.15 -39.88
N ALA A 15 -28.85 -2.06 -40.54
CA ALA A 15 -28.05 -0.82 -40.60
C ALA A 15 -28.62 0.20 -41.61
N ALA A 16 -28.36 1.49 -41.38
CA ALA A 16 -28.74 2.59 -42.26
C ALA A 16 -27.68 2.89 -43.35
N ARG A 17 -28.06 3.66 -44.37
CA ARG A 17 -27.30 3.82 -45.63
C ARG A 17 -26.23 4.93 -45.58
N LEU A 18 -25.11 4.67 -46.25
CA LEU A 18 -24.21 5.70 -46.79
C LEU A 18 -24.77 6.24 -48.12
N ALA A 19 -24.22 7.37 -48.59
CA ALA A 19 -24.57 7.99 -49.87
C ALA A 19 -23.32 8.19 -50.75
N GLU A 20 -23.48 8.06 -52.06
CA GLU A 20 -22.43 8.25 -53.07
C GLU A 20 -22.66 9.52 -53.93
N PRO A 21 -21.60 10.08 -54.55
CA PRO A 21 -21.68 11.32 -55.34
C PRO A 21 -22.05 11.09 -56.82
N VAL A 22 -22.32 12.19 -57.53
CA VAL A 22 -22.61 12.24 -58.98
C VAL A 22 -21.41 12.84 -59.75
N ALA A 23 -21.21 12.45 -61.01
CA ALA A 23 -20.02 12.72 -61.81
C ALA A 23 -20.30 13.52 -63.12
N SER A 24 -19.36 13.45 -64.09
CA SER A 24 -19.29 14.10 -65.42
C SER A 24 -18.67 15.52 -65.45
N SER A 25 -18.02 15.98 -66.54
CA SER A 25 -17.86 15.40 -67.90
C SER A 25 -16.45 15.56 -68.53
N GLU A 26 -16.27 14.99 -69.72
CA GLU A 26 -15.02 14.71 -70.45
C GLU A 26 -14.46 15.88 -71.30
N ALA A 27 -13.17 15.81 -71.68
CA ALA A 27 -12.67 15.97 -73.07
C ALA A 27 -11.14 15.74 -73.18
N GLY A 28 -10.65 15.34 -74.37
CA GLY A 28 -9.23 15.04 -74.66
C GLY A 28 -8.60 15.89 -75.79
N PRO A 29 -7.70 15.33 -76.63
CA PRO A 29 -6.25 15.44 -76.35
C PRO A 29 -5.39 15.93 -77.55
N VAL A 30 -4.16 16.39 -77.27
CA VAL A 30 -3.11 16.66 -78.28
C VAL A 30 -1.72 16.25 -77.73
N SER A 31 -0.78 15.92 -78.62
CA SER A 31 0.50 15.25 -78.30
C SER A 31 1.75 16.10 -78.56
N ALA A 32 2.88 15.58 -78.03
CA ALA A 32 4.24 15.61 -78.60
C ALA A 32 5.29 16.65 -78.13
N GLU A 33 6.48 16.08 -77.85
CA GLU A 33 7.86 16.61 -77.95
C GLU A 33 8.35 17.84 -77.15
N GLY A 34 9.53 17.66 -76.53
CA GLY A 34 10.60 18.68 -76.61
C GLY A 34 11.26 19.11 -75.29
N ALA A 35 12.50 18.65 -75.08
CA ALA A 35 13.59 19.26 -74.29
C ALA A 35 13.32 19.82 -72.87
N GLY A 36 14.09 19.31 -71.91
CA GLY A 36 14.58 20.11 -70.76
C GLY A 36 16.10 20.37 -70.91
N PRO A 37 16.81 20.84 -69.86
CA PRO A 37 16.29 21.32 -68.57
C PRO A 37 16.83 22.72 -68.18
N THR A 38 16.03 23.51 -67.44
CA THR A 38 16.54 24.69 -66.71
C THR A 38 15.91 24.79 -65.32
N THR A 39 16.74 24.72 -64.29
CA THR A 39 16.34 24.95 -62.89
C THR A 39 16.45 26.44 -62.57
N PRO A 40 15.42 27.03 -61.93
CA PRO A 40 15.67 28.08 -60.95
C PRO A 40 14.96 27.85 -59.61
N ALA A 41 15.53 28.48 -58.58
CA ALA A 41 15.17 28.43 -57.17
C ALA A 41 13.66 28.34 -56.83
N ALA A 42 13.31 27.43 -55.92
CA ALA A 42 12.05 27.50 -55.19
C ALA A 42 12.09 28.68 -54.19
N GLY A 43 11.09 29.57 -54.25
CA GLY A 43 10.91 30.64 -53.26
C GLY A 43 10.27 30.13 -51.97
N GLU A 44 10.69 30.65 -50.83
CA GLU A 44 10.20 30.24 -49.51
C GLU A 44 8.78 30.77 -49.23
N ALA A 45 7.81 29.85 -49.10
CA ALA A 45 6.50 30.18 -48.55
C ALA A 45 6.57 30.11 -47.01
N GLN A 46 6.51 31.26 -46.33
CA GLN A 46 6.59 31.32 -44.87
C GLN A 46 5.32 30.74 -44.20
N ALA A 47 5.39 29.49 -43.76
CA ALA A 47 4.43 28.93 -42.83
C ALA A 47 4.67 29.49 -41.41
N ALA A 48 3.63 30.08 -40.79
CA ALA A 48 3.72 30.68 -39.47
C ALA A 48 3.87 29.63 -38.35
N GLY A 49 5.10 29.19 -38.12
CA GLY A 49 5.43 28.22 -37.07
C GLY A 49 5.14 28.77 -35.67
N ARG A 50 4.20 28.14 -34.95
CA ARG A 50 4.07 28.33 -33.50
C ARG A 50 5.31 27.76 -32.82
N SER A 51 6.11 28.62 -32.21
CA SER A 51 7.29 28.19 -31.45
C SER A 51 6.88 27.29 -30.29
N ALA A 52 7.39 26.05 -30.29
CA ALA A 52 7.35 25.23 -29.09
C ALA A 52 8.16 25.94 -27.98
N PRO A 53 7.72 25.89 -26.71
CA PRO A 53 8.47 26.51 -25.62
C PRO A 53 9.82 25.83 -25.49
N SER A 54 10.91 26.60 -25.59
CA SER A 54 12.27 26.08 -25.43
C SER A 54 12.41 25.38 -24.07
N PRO A 55 13.07 24.21 -24.00
CA PRO A 55 13.29 23.53 -22.73
C PRO A 55 14.07 24.46 -21.80
N ARG A 56 13.50 24.73 -20.62
CA ARG A 56 14.17 25.49 -19.56
C ARG A 56 15.51 24.80 -19.27
N PRO A 57 16.64 25.53 -19.20
CA PRO A 57 17.92 24.89 -18.85
C PRO A 57 17.76 24.17 -17.51
N PRO A 58 18.30 22.94 -17.36
CA PRO A 58 18.13 22.18 -16.13
C PRO A 58 18.69 22.99 -14.96
N ALA A 59 17.90 23.13 -13.90
CA ALA A 59 18.38 23.71 -12.65
C ALA A 59 19.67 22.97 -12.20
N PRO A 60 20.66 23.67 -11.63
CA PRO A 60 21.86 23.02 -11.13
C PRO A 60 21.44 21.93 -10.14
N LYS A 61 21.80 20.67 -10.43
CA LYS A 61 21.42 19.54 -9.59
C LYS A 61 21.83 19.84 -8.14
N PRO A 62 20.92 19.67 -7.15
CA PRO A 62 21.31 19.84 -5.76
C PRO A 62 22.44 18.84 -5.45
N GLN A 63 23.46 19.29 -4.73
CA GLN A 63 24.66 18.47 -4.49
C GLN A 63 24.40 17.20 -3.66
N ILE A 64 23.22 17.12 -3.04
CA ILE A 64 22.65 15.91 -2.44
C ILE A 64 21.17 15.87 -2.85
N GLU A 65 20.69 14.69 -3.23
CA GLU A 65 19.31 14.45 -3.64
C GLU A 65 18.46 14.15 -2.40
N GLN A 66 17.51 15.01 -2.06
CA GLN A 66 16.66 14.81 -0.88
C GLN A 66 15.48 13.85 -1.14
N VAL A 67 15.05 13.16 -0.10
CA VAL A 67 13.95 12.19 -0.10
C VAL A 67 13.01 12.49 1.07
N ALA A 68 11.72 12.60 0.77
CA ALA A 68 10.71 12.77 1.81
C ALA A 68 10.46 11.45 2.56
N PHE A 69 10.56 11.50 3.89
CA PHE A 69 9.93 10.52 4.76
C PHE A 69 8.64 11.16 5.29
N VAL A 70 7.49 10.72 4.78
CA VAL A 70 6.19 11.29 5.13
C VAL A 70 5.70 10.62 6.42
N TRP A 71 5.66 11.37 7.52
CA TRP A 71 5.44 10.82 8.85
C TRP A 71 4.73 11.79 9.81
N ASP A 72 3.82 11.24 10.58
CA ASP A 72 3.17 11.85 11.74
C ASP A 72 2.70 10.70 12.66
N ASP A 73 2.67 10.91 13.98
CA ASP A 73 2.29 9.84 14.90
C ASP A 73 0.84 9.36 14.75
N ARG A 74 -0.06 10.19 14.21
CA ARG A 74 -1.44 9.80 13.87
C ARG A 74 -1.47 8.58 12.93
N LEU A 75 -0.40 8.31 12.19
CA LEU A 75 -0.28 7.13 11.33
C LEU A 75 -0.20 5.80 12.11
N TRP A 76 0.18 5.82 13.39
CA TRP A 76 0.41 4.62 14.21
C TRP A 76 -0.28 4.62 15.59
N ARG A 77 -0.78 5.75 16.10
CA ARG A 77 -1.45 5.81 17.42
C ARG A 77 -2.73 4.96 17.48
N ASP A 78 -3.61 5.08 16.49
CA ASP A 78 -4.89 4.35 16.43
C ASP A 78 -4.85 3.13 15.47
N GLY A 79 -5.81 2.22 15.60
CA GLY A 79 -5.98 1.09 14.69
C GLY A 79 -6.81 -0.05 15.26
N PHE A 80 -6.58 -1.27 14.80
CA PHE A 80 -7.34 -2.48 15.16
C PHE A 80 -6.98 -3.11 16.53
N GLY A 81 -6.16 -2.43 17.34
CA GLY A 81 -5.68 -2.93 18.64
C GLY A 81 -4.61 -4.02 18.54
N VAL A 82 -4.07 -4.42 19.70
CA VAL A 82 -2.85 -5.23 19.82
C VAL A 82 -2.97 -6.68 19.32
N ARG A 83 -4.20 -7.21 19.19
CA ARG A 83 -4.48 -8.60 18.80
C ARG A 83 -4.74 -8.80 17.30
N HIS A 84 -4.95 -7.73 16.54
CA HIS A 84 -5.13 -7.83 15.09
C HIS A 84 -3.76 -7.96 14.39
N PRO A 85 -3.57 -8.81 13.36
CA PRO A 85 -2.23 -9.03 12.78
C PRO A 85 -1.57 -7.76 12.21
N LEU A 86 -2.36 -6.86 11.62
CA LEU A 86 -1.91 -5.57 11.06
C LEU A 86 -1.63 -4.54 12.17
N ARG A 87 -0.72 -4.86 13.09
CA ARG A 87 -0.44 -4.11 14.32
C ARG A 87 0.18 -2.73 14.01
N PRO A 88 -0.30 -1.63 14.61
CA PRO A 88 0.37 -0.32 14.50
C PRO A 88 1.79 -0.31 15.10
N LYS A 89 2.09 -1.21 16.06
CA LYS A 89 3.44 -1.43 16.64
C LYS A 89 4.52 -1.72 15.58
N ARG A 90 4.16 -2.15 14.35
CA ARG A 90 5.06 -2.23 13.18
C ARG A 90 5.67 -0.87 12.82
N LEU A 91 4.83 0.16 12.71
CA LEU A 91 5.22 1.51 12.34
C LEU A 91 6.06 2.18 13.44
N LEU A 92 5.66 1.99 14.71
CA LEU A 92 6.46 2.43 15.86
C LEU A 92 7.87 1.80 15.87
N ARG A 93 7.98 0.47 15.65
CA ARG A 93 9.29 -0.19 15.56
C ARG A 93 10.11 0.31 14.37
N LEU A 94 9.51 0.54 13.20
CA LEU A 94 10.20 1.16 12.06
C LEU A 94 10.77 2.54 12.44
N TYR A 95 9.94 3.44 12.98
CA TYR A 95 10.37 4.80 13.34
C TYR A 95 11.53 4.77 14.33
N ARG A 96 11.42 3.95 15.38
CA ARG A 96 12.45 3.81 16.42
C ARG A 96 13.73 3.11 15.90
N LEU A 97 13.65 2.29 14.85
CA LEU A 97 14.83 1.73 14.17
C LEU A 97 15.52 2.78 13.28
N LEU A 98 14.77 3.58 12.53
CA LEU A 98 15.30 4.70 11.74
C LEU A 98 15.89 5.80 12.63
N GLU A 99 15.24 6.12 13.75
CA GLU A 99 15.72 7.07 14.76
C GLU A 99 17.05 6.60 15.36
N SER A 100 17.09 5.36 15.86
CA SER A 100 18.27 4.82 16.56
C SER A 100 19.45 4.46 15.64
N SER A 101 19.21 4.27 14.33
CA SER A 101 20.27 4.17 13.31
C SER A 101 20.74 5.53 12.79
N GLY A 102 20.06 6.62 13.17
CA GLY A 102 20.35 7.97 12.70
C GLY A 102 19.84 8.25 11.28
N ALA A 103 19.05 7.35 10.68
CA ALA A 103 18.53 7.49 9.33
C ALA A 103 17.59 8.69 9.17
N LEU A 104 16.81 9.03 10.21
CA LEU A 104 15.98 10.25 10.21
C LEU A 104 16.81 11.56 10.21
N ASN A 105 18.12 11.48 10.48
CA ASN A 105 19.04 12.61 10.58
C ASN A 105 20.08 12.64 9.43
N TRP A 106 19.89 11.85 8.37
CA TRP A 106 20.70 11.95 7.15
C TRP A 106 20.42 13.27 6.42
N ARG A 107 21.40 13.83 5.70
CA ARG A 107 21.23 15.09 4.96
C ARG A 107 20.33 14.92 3.72
N GLU A 108 20.23 13.69 3.27
CA GLU A 108 19.31 13.15 2.27
C GLU A 108 17.85 13.13 2.78
N THR A 109 17.62 13.06 4.10
CA THR A 109 16.28 12.93 4.67
C THR A 109 15.59 14.27 4.84
N GLN A 110 14.35 14.37 4.33
CA GLN A 110 13.41 15.42 4.66
C GLN A 110 12.20 14.81 5.38
N MET A 111 12.03 15.10 6.67
CA MET A 111 10.80 14.75 7.39
C MET A 111 9.66 15.67 6.92
N ILE A 112 8.52 15.11 6.52
CA ILE A 112 7.35 15.87 6.06
C ILE A 112 6.09 15.34 6.76
N PRO A 113 5.32 16.17 7.49
CA PRO A 113 4.03 15.74 8.03
C PRO A 113 2.99 15.63 6.91
N PRO A 114 1.97 14.74 7.02
CA PRO A 114 0.84 14.72 6.11
C PRO A 114 0.10 16.06 6.10
N ASP A 115 -0.17 16.57 4.90
CA ASP A 115 -0.98 17.78 4.70
C ASP A 115 -2.40 17.63 5.28
N ALA A 116 -3.06 18.75 5.56
CA ALA A 116 -4.50 18.74 5.86
C ALA A 116 -5.29 18.27 4.62
N MET A 117 -6.12 17.23 4.79
CA MET A 117 -6.90 16.62 3.71
C MET A 117 -8.39 16.86 3.96
N ASP A 118 -9.12 17.31 2.93
CA ASP A 118 -10.59 17.32 2.94
C ASP A 118 -11.12 15.88 2.82
N PRO A 119 -11.91 15.36 3.79
CA PRO A 119 -12.55 14.04 3.70
C PRO A 119 -13.40 13.80 2.45
N ALA A 120 -13.86 14.87 1.76
CA ALA A 120 -14.57 14.73 0.49
C ALA A 120 -13.75 13.95 -0.56
N ILE A 121 -12.41 14.05 -0.55
CA ILE A 121 -11.54 13.36 -1.52
C ILE A 121 -11.62 11.83 -1.42
N LEU A 122 -12.06 11.27 -0.30
CA LEU A 122 -12.31 9.82 -0.17
C LEU A 122 -13.37 9.36 -1.18
N SER A 123 -14.31 10.25 -1.53
CA SER A 123 -15.41 9.99 -2.47
C SER A 123 -14.96 9.95 -3.95
N GLU A 124 -13.68 10.22 -4.24
CA GLU A 124 -13.09 9.99 -5.56
C GLU A 124 -12.98 8.49 -5.91
N TYR A 125 -13.04 7.61 -4.92
CA TYR A 125 -13.00 6.16 -5.13
C TYR A 125 -14.00 5.39 -4.26
N HIS A 126 -14.23 5.84 -3.03
CA HIS A 126 -15.19 5.22 -2.14
C HIS A 126 -16.60 5.77 -2.32
N THR A 127 -17.63 4.96 -2.04
CA THR A 127 -19.00 5.46 -2.06
C THR A 127 -19.24 6.38 -0.84
N PRO A 128 -19.99 7.49 -0.99
CA PRO A 128 -20.29 8.38 0.13
C PRO A 128 -20.91 7.65 1.34
N ASP A 129 -21.79 6.68 1.09
CA ASP A 129 -22.40 5.80 2.09
C ASP A 129 -21.36 5.00 2.88
N TYR A 130 -20.32 4.48 2.22
CA TYR A 130 -19.23 3.76 2.87
C TYR A 130 -18.35 4.70 3.70
N VAL A 131 -17.99 5.89 3.17
CA VAL A 131 -17.22 6.90 3.92
C VAL A 131 -17.96 7.31 5.20
N GLN A 132 -19.28 7.54 5.11
CA GLN A 132 -20.13 7.82 6.27
C GLN A 132 -20.20 6.62 7.23
N ALA A 133 -20.31 5.39 6.73
CA ALA A 133 -20.33 4.19 7.56
C ALA A 133 -19.01 3.99 8.32
N VAL A 134 -17.84 4.12 7.67
CA VAL A 134 -16.53 4.03 8.33
C VAL A 134 -16.41 5.06 9.46
N ARG A 135 -16.85 6.30 9.19
CA ARG A 135 -16.87 7.38 10.19
C ARG A 135 -17.74 7.01 11.40
N ALA A 136 -19.01 6.69 11.17
CA ALA A 136 -19.96 6.38 12.24
C ALA A 136 -19.56 5.10 13.02
N LEU A 137 -18.93 4.11 12.37
CA LEU A 137 -18.33 2.96 13.06
C LEU A 137 -17.15 3.37 13.94
N SER A 138 -16.31 4.30 13.50
CA SER A 138 -15.21 4.87 14.28
C SER A 138 -15.66 5.77 15.44
N GLU A 139 -16.88 6.33 15.34
CA GLU A 139 -17.59 7.07 16.39
C GLU A 139 -18.38 6.11 17.33
N GLY A 140 -18.29 4.79 17.11
CA GLY A 140 -18.87 3.76 17.97
C GLY A 140 -20.32 3.37 17.66
N HIS A 141 -20.93 3.92 16.60
CA HIS A 141 -22.34 3.70 16.22
C HIS A 141 -22.62 2.34 15.53
N THR A 142 -21.95 1.28 16.00
CA THR A 142 -22.02 -0.08 15.47
C THR A 142 -23.43 -0.67 15.46
N MET A 143 -24.26 -0.31 16.44
CA MET A 143 -25.64 -0.79 16.61
C MET A 143 -26.66 -0.14 15.65
N LEU A 144 -26.31 1.00 15.02
CA LEU A 144 -27.15 1.70 14.05
C LEU A 144 -26.87 1.27 12.61
N LEU A 145 -25.78 0.53 12.38
CA LEU A 145 -25.31 0.09 11.08
C LEU A 145 -25.34 -1.44 10.97
N ARG A 146 -24.98 -1.95 9.79
CA ARG A 146 -24.67 -3.36 9.57
C ARG A 146 -23.20 -3.47 9.17
N PRO A 147 -22.24 -3.58 10.12
CA PRO A 147 -20.80 -3.48 9.81
C PRO A 147 -20.35 -4.46 8.71
N ALA A 148 -20.88 -5.69 8.74
CA ALA A 148 -20.60 -6.71 7.74
C ALA A 148 -21.08 -6.39 6.31
N ALA A 149 -22.00 -5.44 6.12
CA ALA A 149 -22.38 -4.95 4.79
C ALA A 149 -21.30 -4.07 4.14
N TYR A 150 -20.35 -3.58 4.94
CA TYR A 150 -19.20 -2.76 4.53
C TYR A 150 -17.87 -3.48 4.75
N GLY A 151 -17.88 -4.82 4.86
CA GLY A 151 -16.68 -5.65 5.06
C GLY A 151 -16.14 -5.75 6.50
N PHE A 152 -16.70 -5.01 7.46
CA PHE A 152 -16.25 -5.08 8.85
C PHE A 152 -16.69 -6.36 9.55
N GLY A 153 -15.75 -7.05 10.19
CA GLY A 153 -15.97 -8.32 10.89
C GLY A 153 -14.82 -8.66 11.85
N PRO A 154 -15.11 -9.32 12.99
CA PRO A 154 -14.24 -9.36 14.17
C PRO A 154 -12.89 -10.08 13.97
N GLN A 155 -12.71 -10.80 12.87
CA GLN A 155 -11.52 -11.63 12.60
C GLN A 155 -10.53 -10.99 11.61
N ARG A 156 -11.00 -10.13 10.69
CA ARG A 156 -10.20 -9.64 9.54
C ARG A 156 -10.20 -8.11 9.37
N THR A 157 -11.26 -7.44 9.82
CA THR A 157 -11.41 -5.98 9.75
C THR A 157 -12.34 -5.56 10.90
N PRO A 158 -11.91 -5.60 12.17
CA PRO A 158 -12.76 -5.20 13.28
C PRO A 158 -13.05 -3.68 13.22
N ALA A 159 -14.27 -3.27 13.53
CA ALA A 159 -14.57 -1.86 13.72
C ALA A 159 -14.07 -1.42 15.11
N THR A 160 -13.12 -0.49 15.16
CA THR A 160 -12.57 0.06 16.41
C THR A 160 -12.82 1.56 16.52
N PRO A 161 -12.96 2.11 17.74
CA PRO A 161 -12.92 3.56 17.95
C PRO A 161 -11.61 4.16 17.41
N GLY A 162 -11.66 5.42 16.98
CA GLY A 162 -10.48 6.16 16.49
C GLY A 162 -9.96 5.79 15.09
N MET A 163 -10.38 4.66 14.50
CA MET A 163 -9.86 4.20 13.19
C MET A 163 -10.02 5.23 12.06
N TRP A 164 -11.01 6.11 12.09
CA TRP A 164 -11.14 7.22 11.14
C TRP A 164 -9.90 8.13 11.14
N ALA A 165 -9.31 8.43 12.30
CA ALA A 165 -8.18 9.36 12.41
C ALA A 165 -6.91 8.78 11.75
N ALA A 166 -6.49 7.57 12.13
CA ALA A 166 -5.33 6.92 11.54
C ALA A 166 -5.52 6.62 10.03
N HIS A 167 -6.67 6.10 9.63
CA HIS A 167 -6.90 5.73 8.23
C HIS A 167 -7.07 6.94 7.31
N THR A 168 -7.57 8.09 7.78
CA THR A 168 -7.53 9.34 7.00
C THR A 168 -6.16 10.00 6.99
N ALA A 169 -5.39 9.93 8.08
CA ALA A 169 -3.99 10.38 8.10
C ALA A 169 -3.12 9.59 7.11
N GLN A 170 -3.37 8.29 6.93
CA GLN A 170 -2.68 7.44 5.96
C GLN A 170 -2.98 7.84 4.51
N VAL A 171 -4.25 8.13 4.16
CA VAL A 171 -4.60 8.70 2.84
C VAL A 171 -3.95 10.08 2.66
N ALA A 172 -3.95 10.94 3.68
CA ALA A 172 -3.28 12.23 3.63
C ALA A 172 -1.77 12.08 3.40
N ALA A 173 -1.10 11.11 4.01
CA ALA A 173 0.32 10.83 3.81
C ALA A 173 0.62 10.39 2.37
N ALA A 174 -0.20 9.50 1.81
CA ALA A 174 -0.10 9.05 0.43
C ALA A 174 -0.28 10.20 -0.58
N LEU A 175 -1.28 11.07 -0.36
CA LEU A 175 -1.51 12.27 -1.16
C LEU A 175 -0.37 13.30 -1.03
N THR A 176 0.18 13.49 0.19
CA THR A 176 1.35 14.35 0.45
C THR A 176 2.58 13.83 -0.30
N ALA A 177 2.82 12.52 -0.26
CA ALA A 177 3.93 11.87 -0.96
C ALA A 177 3.83 12.03 -2.49
N ALA A 178 2.63 11.84 -3.05
CA ALA A 178 2.35 12.16 -4.46
C ALA A 178 2.58 13.64 -4.78
N ARG A 179 2.11 14.55 -3.91
CA ARG A 179 2.24 16.00 -4.09
C ARG A 179 3.71 16.44 -4.18
N VAL A 180 4.54 16.08 -3.21
CA VAL A 180 5.94 16.54 -3.15
C VAL A 180 6.80 16.00 -4.30
N VAL A 181 6.49 14.80 -4.81
CA VAL A 181 7.15 14.19 -5.98
C VAL A 181 6.67 14.80 -7.30
N ARG A 182 5.36 15.09 -7.42
CA ARG A 182 4.77 15.80 -8.56
C ARG A 182 5.36 17.20 -8.70
N GLU A 183 5.41 17.95 -7.61
CA GLU A 183 5.86 19.34 -7.56
C GLU A 183 7.39 19.48 -7.68
N GLY A 184 8.13 18.36 -7.61
CA GLY A 184 9.59 18.35 -7.72
C GLY A 184 10.31 18.92 -6.49
N ILE A 185 9.62 18.96 -5.34
CA ILE A 185 10.22 19.34 -4.04
C ILE A 185 11.28 18.29 -3.66
N VAL A 186 10.95 17.02 -3.89
CA VAL A 186 11.88 15.88 -3.85
C VAL A 186 11.59 14.97 -5.06
N PRO A 187 12.58 14.28 -5.64
CA PRO A 187 12.31 13.25 -6.65
C PRO A 187 11.69 11.98 -6.07
N ARG A 188 11.87 11.71 -4.75
CA ARG A 188 11.33 10.51 -4.10
C ARG A 188 10.69 10.77 -2.75
N ALA A 189 9.64 10.01 -2.44
CA ALA A 189 8.95 10.03 -1.15
C ALA A 189 8.62 8.61 -0.67
N PHE A 190 8.61 8.40 0.64
CA PHE A 190 8.15 7.16 1.28
C PHE A 190 7.10 7.48 2.36
N THR A 191 5.94 6.80 2.31
CA THR A 191 5.03 6.68 3.46
C THR A 191 4.95 5.20 3.88
N PRO A 192 5.51 4.79 5.03
CA PRO A 192 5.44 3.40 5.46
C PRO A 192 4.04 2.97 5.95
N ALA A 193 3.16 3.94 6.20
CA ALA A 193 1.76 3.70 6.54
C ALA A 193 0.87 3.85 5.30
N GLY A 194 -0.23 3.09 5.25
CA GLY A 194 -1.01 2.89 4.02
C GLY A 194 -0.54 1.67 3.23
N GLY A 195 -0.63 1.72 1.89
CA GLY A 195 -0.40 0.58 1.00
C GLY A 195 -1.62 -0.35 0.89
N PHE A 196 -2.82 0.18 1.10
CA PHE A 196 -4.06 -0.56 1.37
C PHE A 196 -4.78 -1.01 0.09
N HIS A 197 -4.03 -1.70 -0.78
CA HIS A 197 -4.41 -2.16 -2.11
C HIS A 197 -5.60 -3.13 -2.23
N HIS A 198 -6.24 -3.51 -1.11
CA HIS A 198 -7.47 -4.34 -1.08
C HIS A 198 -8.74 -3.54 -0.74
N ALA A 199 -8.63 -2.31 -0.24
CA ALA A 199 -9.79 -1.49 0.09
C ALA A 199 -10.59 -1.20 -1.19
N ARG A 200 -11.87 -1.55 -1.20
CA ARG A 200 -12.76 -1.42 -2.37
C ARG A 200 -13.73 -0.25 -2.20
N PRO A 201 -14.46 0.17 -3.25
CA PRO A 201 -15.32 1.36 -3.17
C PRO A 201 -16.32 1.36 -2.01
N ALA A 202 -16.87 0.19 -1.62
CA ALA A 202 -17.84 0.06 -0.53
C ALA A 202 -17.53 -1.07 0.48
N GLU A 203 -16.33 -1.64 0.47
CA GLU A 203 -15.95 -2.83 1.25
C GLU A 203 -14.55 -2.64 1.87
N ALA A 204 -14.50 -2.66 3.21
CA ALA A 204 -13.26 -2.73 3.99
C ALA A 204 -12.75 -4.18 4.01
N ARG A 205 -11.54 -4.45 3.51
CA ARG A 205 -11.11 -5.81 3.14
C ARG A 205 -9.72 -6.13 3.71
N ALA A 206 -9.61 -7.20 4.51
CA ALA A 206 -8.36 -7.64 5.14
C ALA A 206 -7.62 -6.54 5.96
N GLY A 207 -8.37 -5.66 6.63
CA GLY A 207 -7.82 -4.51 7.36
C GLY A 207 -7.61 -3.25 6.53
N HIS A 208 -7.80 -3.30 5.21
CA HIS A 208 -7.69 -2.14 4.32
C HIS A 208 -9.06 -1.42 4.26
N LEU A 209 -9.14 -0.20 4.84
CA LEU A 209 -10.36 0.62 4.89
C LEU A 209 -10.47 1.60 3.72
N PHE A 210 -9.50 2.50 3.59
CA PHE A 210 -9.43 3.45 2.48
C PHE A 210 -8.26 3.08 1.57
N ASN A 211 -8.48 3.15 0.26
CA ASN A 211 -7.47 2.82 -0.73
C ASN A 211 -6.61 4.05 -1.02
N ASP A 212 -5.68 4.32 -0.09
CA ASP A 212 -4.70 5.40 -0.20
C ASP A 212 -3.92 5.33 -1.53
N VAL A 213 -3.62 4.12 -2.01
CA VAL A 213 -2.92 3.86 -3.26
C VAL A 213 -3.72 4.34 -4.48
N VAL A 214 -5.01 4.01 -4.57
CA VAL A 214 -5.87 4.49 -5.68
C VAL A 214 -6.04 6.00 -5.63
N LEU A 215 -6.25 6.59 -4.45
CA LEU A 215 -6.40 8.04 -4.29
C LEU A 215 -5.10 8.80 -4.64
N LEU A 216 -3.94 8.27 -4.23
CA LEU A 216 -2.60 8.70 -4.66
C LEU A 216 -2.49 8.69 -6.18
N ILE A 217 -2.75 7.55 -6.83
CA ILE A 217 -2.64 7.42 -8.30
C ILE A 217 -3.62 8.35 -9.02
N LYS A 218 -4.88 8.47 -8.56
CA LYS A 218 -5.85 9.42 -9.11
C LYS A 218 -5.36 10.88 -9.02
N SER A 219 -4.70 11.28 -7.93
CA SER A 219 -4.13 12.63 -7.81
C SER A 219 -3.01 12.92 -8.83
N LEU A 220 -2.18 11.91 -9.14
CA LEU A 220 -1.14 12.00 -10.16
C LEU A 220 -1.76 12.03 -11.58
N LEU A 221 -2.77 11.20 -11.84
CA LEU A 221 -3.51 11.18 -13.11
C LEU A 221 -4.25 12.50 -13.38
N ALA A 222 -4.88 13.10 -12.36
CA ALA A 222 -5.52 14.41 -12.45
C ALA A 222 -4.50 15.53 -12.74
N SER A 223 -3.24 15.32 -12.38
CA SER A 223 -2.11 16.20 -12.67
C SER A 223 -1.49 15.98 -14.06
N GLY A 224 -2.14 15.19 -14.92
CA GLY A 224 -1.67 14.88 -16.28
C GLY A 224 -0.59 13.79 -16.38
N LEU A 225 -0.04 13.31 -15.26
CA LEU A 225 1.03 12.31 -15.24
C LEU A 225 0.52 10.92 -15.64
N LYS A 226 1.40 10.08 -16.17
CA LYS A 226 1.17 8.66 -16.45
C LYS A 226 1.98 7.82 -15.45
N VAL A 227 1.32 6.83 -14.84
CA VAL A 227 1.82 6.18 -13.61
C VAL A 227 2.10 4.70 -13.87
N ALA A 228 3.26 4.20 -13.45
CA ALA A 228 3.44 2.75 -13.30
C ALA A 228 3.28 2.39 -11.82
N TYR A 229 2.37 1.45 -11.53
CA TYR A 229 2.16 0.89 -10.21
C TYR A 229 2.82 -0.49 -10.15
N LEU A 230 3.81 -0.65 -9.27
CA LEU A 230 4.45 -1.94 -8.99
C LEU A 230 4.00 -2.42 -7.61
N ASP A 231 3.23 -3.50 -7.58
CA ASP A 231 2.80 -4.16 -6.36
C ASP A 231 3.75 -5.30 -6.02
N LEU A 232 4.43 -5.17 -4.87
CA LEU A 232 5.47 -6.08 -4.40
C LEU A 232 5.08 -6.78 -3.08
N ASP A 233 3.82 -6.66 -2.65
CA ASP A 233 3.28 -7.52 -1.60
C ASP A 233 3.15 -8.98 -2.10
N VAL A 234 2.89 -9.89 -1.16
CA VAL A 234 2.60 -11.29 -1.48
C VAL A 234 1.17 -11.51 -1.95
N THR A 235 0.25 -10.59 -1.64
CA THR A 235 -1.14 -10.59 -2.08
C THR A 235 -1.30 -9.77 -3.36
N HIS A 236 -2.14 -10.24 -4.29
CA HIS A 236 -2.49 -9.44 -5.48
C HIS A 236 -3.23 -8.16 -5.08
N GLY A 237 -2.82 -7.00 -5.61
CA GLY A 237 -3.44 -5.68 -5.39
C GLY A 237 -4.80 -5.49 -6.06
N ASP A 238 -5.77 -6.37 -5.75
CA ASP A 238 -7.03 -6.54 -6.47
C ASP A 238 -7.85 -5.27 -6.63
N ALA A 239 -7.91 -4.42 -5.61
CA ALA A 239 -8.70 -3.19 -5.66
C ALA A 239 -7.99 -2.06 -6.42
N VAL A 240 -6.65 -2.07 -6.50
CA VAL A 240 -5.87 -1.13 -7.34
C VAL A 240 -5.93 -1.56 -8.81
N GLN A 241 -5.81 -2.85 -9.10
CA GLN A 241 -6.06 -3.39 -10.44
C GLN A 241 -7.46 -2.99 -10.92
N ALA A 242 -8.50 -3.30 -10.14
CA ALA A 242 -9.89 -3.02 -10.52
C ALA A 242 -10.19 -1.52 -10.71
N ALA A 243 -9.45 -0.63 -10.04
CA ALA A 243 -9.61 0.83 -10.18
C ALA A 243 -9.09 1.40 -11.50
N PHE A 244 -8.23 0.67 -12.21
CA PHE A 244 -7.54 1.15 -13.43
C PHE A 244 -7.56 0.13 -14.58
N TYR A 245 -8.43 -0.89 -14.51
CA TYR A 245 -8.44 -2.03 -15.41
C TYR A 245 -8.79 -1.68 -16.89
N ASP A 246 -9.41 -0.52 -17.12
CA ASP A 246 -9.91 -0.05 -18.41
C ASP A 246 -9.04 1.05 -19.06
N THR A 247 -7.99 1.56 -18.38
CA THR A 247 -7.19 2.72 -18.82
C THR A 247 -5.75 2.39 -19.19
N ASP A 248 -5.24 3.03 -20.25
CA ASP A 248 -3.84 2.98 -20.70
C ASP A 248 -2.92 3.96 -19.95
N ARG A 249 -3.47 4.78 -19.03
CA ARG A 249 -2.70 5.77 -18.26
C ARG A 249 -2.03 5.22 -17.00
N VAL A 250 -2.39 4.01 -16.58
CA VAL A 250 -1.77 3.30 -15.46
C VAL A 250 -1.30 1.93 -15.94
N LEU A 251 -0.01 1.63 -15.78
CA LEU A 251 0.53 0.28 -15.92
C LEU A 251 0.58 -0.36 -14.54
N THR A 252 -0.33 -1.29 -14.25
CA THR A 252 -0.30 -2.10 -13.03
C THR A 252 0.51 -3.37 -13.27
N ILE A 253 1.49 -3.64 -12.41
CA ILE A 253 2.25 -4.89 -12.39
C ILE A 253 2.27 -5.41 -10.95
N SER A 254 1.87 -6.66 -10.73
CA SER A 254 1.87 -7.31 -9.41
C SER A 254 2.66 -8.62 -9.44
N LEU A 255 3.53 -8.83 -8.44
CA LEU A 255 4.37 -10.03 -8.26
C LEU A 255 4.02 -10.71 -6.93
N HIS A 256 2.99 -11.56 -6.95
CA HIS A 256 2.30 -12.11 -5.78
C HIS A 256 2.29 -13.65 -5.76
N GLU A 257 1.92 -14.27 -4.64
CA GLU A 257 1.67 -15.71 -4.58
C GLU A 257 0.37 -16.07 -5.32
N GLY A 258 0.47 -16.98 -6.28
CA GLY A 258 -0.54 -17.14 -7.32
C GLY A 258 -1.91 -17.67 -6.83
N PRO A 259 -3.04 -17.17 -7.39
CA PRO A 259 -4.38 -17.61 -6.99
C PRO A 259 -4.63 -19.11 -7.24
N GLN A 260 -3.86 -19.77 -8.12
CA GLN A 260 -3.88 -21.22 -8.33
C GLN A 260 -3.49 -22.05 -7.09
N TYR A 261 -2.96 -21.43 -6.04
CA TYR A 261 -2.66 -22.06 -4.74
C TYR A 261 -3.72 -21.77 -3.67
N PHE A 262 -4.89 -21.24 -4.05
CA PHE A 262 -5.96 -20.75 -3.16
C PHE A 262 -5.50 -19.62 -2.22
N PHE A 263 -4.49 -18.85 -2.66
CA PHE A 263 -4.00 -17.71 -1.91
C PHE A 263 -4.92 -16.49 -2.07
N PHE A 264 -5.10 -15.74 -0.98
CA PHE A 264 -5.93 -14.53 -0.97
C PHE A 264 -5.26 -13.43 -1.82
N PRO A 265 -5.97 -12.67 -2.66
CA PRO A 265 -7.43 -12.53 -2.77
C PRO A 265 -8.10 -13.35 -3.89
N GLU A 266 -7.54 -14.50 -4.31
CA GLU A 266 -8.11 -15.42 -5.33
C GLU A 266 -8.29 -14.79 -6.75
N THR A 267 -7.62 -13.65 -6.99
CA THR A 267 -7.53 -12.92 -8.27
C THR A 267 -6.06 -12.63 -8.59
N GLY A 268 -5.78 -11.96 -9.71
CA GLY A 268 -4.40 -11.78 -10.18
C GLY A 268 -3.98 -12.91 -11.11
N TRP A 269 -4.93 -13.51 -11.83
CA TRP A 269 -4.61 -14.52 -12.82
C TRP A 269 -3.80 -13.90 -13.98
N PRO A 270 -2.79 -14.58 -14.56
CA PRO A 270 -1.97 -14.06 -15.67
C PRO A 270 -2.77 -13.67 -16.93
N GLN A 271 -4.04 -14.05 -17.02
CA GLN A 271 -4.98 -13.74 -18.09
C GLN A 271 -5.82 -12.48 -17.81
N GLU A 272 -5.76 -11.92 -16.59
CA GLU A 272 -6.29 -10.60 -16.22
C GLU A 272 -5.36 -9.52 -16.76
N ILE A 273 -5.49 -9.19 -18.06
CA ILE A 273 -4.58 -8.27 -18.77
C ILE A 273 -5.18 -6.87 -19.00
N GLY A 274 -6.29 -6.53 -18.34
CA GLY A 274 -7.02 -5.29 -18.58
C GLY A 274 -8.01 -5.38 -19.75
N GLU A 275 -8.89 -4.39 -19.85
CA GLU A 275 -9.91 -4.27 -20.89
C GLU A 275 -9.95 -2.86 -21.51
N ALA A 276 -10.84 -2.64 -22.48
CA ALA A 276 -10.97 -1.37 -23.21
C ALA A 276 -9.60 -0.81 -23.67
N ALA A 277 -9.18 0.36 -23.17
CA ALA A 277 -7.86 0.95 -23.45
C ALA A 277 -6.74 0.34 -22.58
N GLY A 278 -7.06 -0.03 -21.34
CA GLY A 278 -6.17 -0.70 -20.38
C GLY A 278 -5.77 -2.13 -20.74
N LYS A 279 -6.27 -2.69 -21.85
CA LYS A 279 -5.84 -4.00 -22.35
C LYS A 279 -4.33 -4.00 -22.72
N GLY A 280 -3.56 -4.77 -21.96
CA GLY A 280 -2.11 -4.85 -22.00
C GLY A 280 -1.42 -4.08 -20.87
N TYR A 281 -2.16 -3.28 -20.08
CA TYR A 281 -1.63 -2.43 -19.01
C TYR A 281 -1.89 -3.00 -17.60
N THR A 282 -2.49 -4.17 -17.49
CA THR A 282 -2.49 -5.00 -16.28
C THR A 282 -1.60 -6.23 -16.48
N VAL A 283 -0.76 -6.55 -15.49
CA VAL A 283 0.30 -7.56 -15.62
C VAL A 283 0.49 -8.33 -14.31
N ASN A 284 0.11 -9.61 -14.30
CA ASN A 284 0.13 -10.43 -13.09
C ASN A 284 1.13 -11.58 -13.18
N LEU A 285 2.18 -11.51 -12.35
CA LEU A 285 3.15 -12.57 -12.11
C LEU A 285 2.69 -13.42 -10.91
N ALA A 286 1.87 -14.44 -11.20
CA ALA A 286 1.35 -15.39 -10.23
C ALA A 286 2.40 -16.47 -9.85
N LEU A 287 3.19 -16.19 -8.81
CA LEU A 287 4.37 -16.97 -8.40
C LEU A 287 4.03 -18.21 -7.55
N PRO A 288 4.84 -19.29 -7.59
CA PRO A 288 4.65 -20.47 -6.76
C PRO A 288 5.17 -20.30 -5.32
N PRO A 289 4.55 -20.99 -4.34
CA PRO A 289 5.14 -21.26 -3.03
C PRO A 289 6.61 -21.71 -3.13
N GLY A 290 7.44 -21.20 -2.21
CA GLY A 290 8.88 -21.45 -2.17
C GLY A 290 9.74 -20.53 -3.06
N THR A 291 9.14 -19.65 -3.88
CA THR A 291 9.89 -18.66 -4.68
C THR A 291 10.80 -17.82 -3.79
N ALA A 292 12.11 -17.99 -3.96
CA ALA A 292 13.16 -17.25 -3.25
C ALA A 292 13.86 -16.24 -4.16
N ASP A 293 14.60 -15.30 -3.56
CA ASP A 293 15.27 -14.12 -4.16
C ASP A 293 15.58 -14.20 -5.67
N ASP A 294 16.44 -15.13 -6.10
CA ASP A 294 16.91 -15.19 -7.50
C ASP A 294 15.81 -15.56 -8.51
N HIS A 295 14.78 -16.31 -8.10
CA HIS A 295 13.62 -16.63 -8.93
C HIS A 295 12.76 -15.37 -9.15
N TYR A 296 12.49 -14.64 -8.06
CA TYR A 296 11.66 -13.44 -8.06
C TYR A 296 12.35 -12.30 -8.83
N LEU A 297 13.64 -12.09 -8.58
CA LEU A 297 14.45 -11.07 -9.24
C LEU A 297 14.63 -11.38 -10.74
N TRP A 298 14.79 -12.64 -11.14
CA TRP A 298 14.79 -13.00 -12.56
C TRP A 298 13.42 -12.69 -13.21
N ALA A 299 12.32 -13.10 -12.59
CA ALA A 299 10.97 -12.82 -13.10
C ALA A 299 10.69 -11.31 -13.20
N PHE A 300 11.19 -10.51 -12.24
CA PHE A 300 11.13 -9.05 -12.28
C PHE A 300 11.90 -8.49 -13.48
N GLU A 301 13.17 -8.88 -13.68
CA GLU A 301 14.03 -8.35 -14.77
C GLU A 301 13.49 -8.69 -16.18
N GLU A 302 12.86 -9.84 -16.35
CA GLU A 302 12.31 -10.32 -17.63
C GLU A 302 10.99 -9.63 -18.04
N ILE A 303 10.30 -8.98 -17.10
CA ILE A 303 8.95 -8.41 -17.31
C ILE A 303 8.95 -6.90 -17.04
N VAL A 304 9.46 -6.45 -15.90
CA VAL A 304 9.27 -5.08 -15.40
C VAL A 304 10.11 -4.05 -16.17
N PRO A 305 11.45 -4.16 -16.30
CA PRO A 305 12.23 -3.21 -17.09
C PRO A 305 11.80 -3.09 -18.56
N PRO A 306 11.51 -4.17 -19.31
CA PRO A 306 11.02 -4.07 -20.69
C PRO A 306 9.70 -3.29 -20.81
N LEU A 307 8.73 -3.59 -19.95
CA LEU A 307 7.43 -2.92 -19.96
C LEU A 307 7.54 -1.46 -19.51
N LEU A 308 8.27 -1.16 -18.44
CA LEU A 308 8.52 0.22 -17.99
C LEU A 308 9.24 1.05 -19.06
N SER A 309 10.25 0.48 -19.72
CA SER A 309 11.00 1.13 -20.81
C SER A 309 10.09 1.49 -21.99
N ARG A 310 9.15 0.61 -22.33
CA ARG A 310 8.19 0.83 -23.42
C ARG A 310 7.01 1.72 -23.02
N PHE A 311 6.57 1.65 -21.77
CA PHE A 311 5.48 2.46 -21.22
C PHE A 311 5.90 3.91 -20.96
N GLN A 312 7.15 4.13 -20.51
CA GLN A 312 7.73 5.43 -20.17
C GLN A 312 6.89 6.24 -19.16
N PRO A 313 6.70 5.75 -17.92
CA PRO A 313 5.94 6.46 -16.88
C PRO A 313 6.64 7.75 -16.45
N ASP A 314 5.85 8.77 -16.05
CA ASP A 314 6.37 10.03 -15.49
C ASP A 314 6.79 9.90 -14.02
N VAL A 315 6.22 8.89 -13.35
CA VAL A 315 6.41 8.54 -11.93
C VAL A 315 6.08 7.06 -11.72
N ILE A 316 6.89 6.38 -10.90
CA ILE A 316 6.61 5.03 -10.42
C ILE A 316 6.03 5.12 -9.00
N VAL A 317 4.93 4.42 -8.76
CA VAL A 317 4.37 4.18 -7.44
C VAL A 317 4.65 2.72 -7.08
N THR A 318 5.22 2.45 -5.91
CA THR A 318 5.43 1.06 -5.46
C THR A 318 4.81 0.79 -4.12
N GLN A 319 4.03 -0.28 -4.03
CA GLN A 319 3.64 -0.90 -2.77
C GLN A 319 4.85 -1.73 -2.29
N THR A 320 5.30 -1.51 -1.05
CA THR A 320 6.48 -2.19 -0.48
C THR A 320 6.08 -3.07 0.70
N GLY A 321 5.06 -3.90 0.52
CA GLY A 321 4.64 -4.93 1.45
C GLY A 321 5.73 -5.97 1.67
N LEU A 322 5.75 -6.53 2.87
CA LEU A 322 6.80 -7.46 3.30
C LEU A 322 6.27 -8.87 3.59
N GLY A 323 5.04 -9.18 3.17
CA GLY A 323 4.42 -10.49 3.35
C GLY A 323 5.09 -11.61 2.55
N ALA A 324 5.91 -11.29 1.54
CA ALA A 324 6.65 -12.27 0.73
C ALA A 324 7.95 -12.75 1.41
N HIS A 325 8.25 -12.25 2.62
CA HIS A 325 9.41 -12.63 3.40
C HIS A 325 9.28 -14.06 3.94
N PHE A 326 10.38 -14.83 3.99
CA PHE A 326 10.38 -16.23 4.46
C PHE A 326 9.92 -16.46 5.92
N ALA A 327 9.71 -15.38 6.68
CA ALA A 327 9.31 -15.38 8.08
C ALA A 327 8.03 -14.55 8.34
N ASP A 328 7.24 -14.26 7.30
CA ASP A 328 5.80 -14.00 7.51
C ASP A 328 5.07 -15.33 7.77
N GLU A 329 3.89 -15.27 8.40
CA GLU A 329 3.14 -16.44 8.87
C GLU A 329 1.97 -16.81 7.94
N LEU A 330 1.60 -15.94 6.99
CA LEU A 330 0.44 -16.16 6.13
C LEU A 330 0.76 -16.72 4.73
N ALA A 331 1.97 -16.51 4.23
CA ALA A 331 2.35 -16.83 2.86
C ALA A 331 3.57 -17.76 2.78
N HIS A 332 3.86 -18.26 1.58
CA HIS A 332 4.81 -19.34 1.34
C HIS A 332 5.97 -18.93 0.41
N LEU A 333 6.02 -17.67 -0.04
CA LEU A 333 7.20 -17.12 -0.71
C LEU A 333 8.37 -17.01 0.29
N ARG A 334 9.61 -16.99 -0.22
CA ARG A 334 10.84 -17.09 0.58
C ARG A 334 11.84 -15.99 0.24
N LEU A 335 11.37 -14.75 0.13
CA LEU A 335 12.27 -13.60 -0.02
C LEU A 335 13.03 -13.31 1.28
N THR A 336 14.29 -12.91 1.15
CA THR A 336 15.09 -12.32 2.23
C THR A 336 15.07 -10.80 2.14
N THR A 337 15.45 -10.12 3.23
CA THR A 337 15.72 -8.67 3.21
C THR A 337 16.84 -8.26 2.25
N GLU A 338 17.77 -9.13 1.86
CA GLU A 338 18.70 -8.86 0.75
C GLU A 338 18.01 -8.99 -0.61
N GLY A 339 17.12 -9.97 -0.80
CA GLY A 339 16.26 -10.07 -1.99
C GLY A 339 15.44 -8.81 -2.22
N PHE A 340 14.76 -8.33 -1.17
CA PHE A 340 14.05 -7.05 -1.20
C PHE A 340 15.00 -5.86 -1.44
N SER A 341 16.20 -5.83 -0.84
CA SER A 341 17.15 -4.73 -1.06
C SER A 341 17.68 -4.69 -2.50
N ARG A 342 17.95 -5.85 -3.11
CA ARG A 342 18.24 -5.99 -4.56
C ARG A 342 17.09 -5.47 -5.42
N LEU A 343 15.86 -5.83 -5.07
CA LEU A 343 14.64 -5.41 -5.76
C LEU A 343 14.44 -3.88 -5.68
N TRP A 344 14.52 -3.28 -4.49
CA TRP A 344 14.38 -1.83 -4.32
C TRP A 344 15.54 -1.06 -4.96
N ARG A 345 16.78 -1.58 -4.95
CA ARG A 345 17.90 -0.98 -5.69
C ARG A 345 17.60 -0.94 -7.19
N ARG A 346 17.00 -2.00 -7.72
CA ARG A 346 16.59 -2.06 -9.13
C ARG A 346 15.44 -1.10 -9.44
N VAL A 347 14.41 -1.04 -8.59
CA VAL A 347 13.34 -0.04 -8.69
C VAL A 347 13.91 1.37 -8.70
N ARG A 348 14.84 1.70 -7.78
CA ARG A 348 15.48 3.03 -7.72
C ARG A 348 16.18 3.41 -9.03
N ALA A 349 16.86 2.47 -9.67
CA ALA A 349 17.53 2.67 -10.96
C ALA A 349 16.55 2.84 -12.14
N LEU A 350 15.29 2.39 -11.99
CA LEU A 350 14.21 2.53 -12.96
C LEU A 350 13.28 3.73 -12.66
N ALA A 351 13.30 4.25 -11.43
CA ALA A 351 12.39 5.27 -10.91
C ALA A 351 13.10 6.62 -10.64
N PRO A 352 13.20 7.51 -11.66
CA PRO A 352 13.73 8.87 -11.48
C PRO A 352 12.74 9.78 -10.72
N ARG A 353 11.44 9.46 -10.75
CA ARG A 353 10.43 9.92 -9.78
C ARG A 353 9.79 8.69 -9.14
N TRP A 354 9.73 8.65 -7.81
CA TRP A 354 9.28 7.46 -7.08
C TRP A 354 8.46 7.85 -5.84
N VAL A 355 7.23 7.33 -5.74
CA VAL A 355 6.49 7.29 -4.47
C VAL A 355 6.44 5.83 -3.97
N ALA A 356 7.00 5.57 -2.81
CA ALA A 356 6.85 4.29 -2.12
C ALA A 356 5.77 4.40 -1.04
N VAL A 357 4.90 3.39 -0.96
CA VAL A 357 3.91 3.21 0.10
C VAL A 357 4.18 1.89 0.83
N GLY A 358 3.74 1.76 2.08
CA GLY A 358 3.86 0.53 2.88
C GLY A 358 2.98 -0.63 2.39
N GLY A 359 2.40 -1.38 3.34
CA GLY A 359 1.50 -2.50 3.03
C GLY A 359 1.51 -3.62 4.07
N GLY A 360 1.46 -4.85 3.59
CA GLY A 360 1.54 -6.10 4.35
C GLY A 360 2.92 -6.39 4.95
N GLY A 361 3.09 -7.62 5.45
CA GLY A 361 4.18 -7.99 6.35
C GLY A 361 3.78 -7.81 7.81
N LEU A 362 3.40 -8.90 8.47
CA LEU A 362 2.74 -8.93 9.77
C LEU A 362 3.69 -9.28 10.92
N ASN A 363 4.85 -9.85 10.57
CA ASN A 363 6.00 -10.01 11.44
C ASN A 363 6.58 -8.62 11.80
N LEU A 364 6.53 -8.26 13.10
CA LEU A 364 6.92 -6.95 13.60
C LEU A 364 8.41 -6.61 13.37
N ASP A 365 9.27 -7.62 13.30
CA ASP A 365 10.71 -7.43 13.14
C ASP A 365 11.08 -7.23 11.67
N VAL A 366 10.54 -8.10 10.81
CA VAL A 366 10.66 -7.98 9.35
C VAL A 366 10.12 -6.64 8.86
N ALA A 367 8.96 -6.20 9.36
CA ALA A 367 8.37 -4.91 9.00
C ALA A 367 9.33 -3.73 9.32
N ALA A 368 9.93 -3.73 10.52
CA ALA A 368 10.85 -2.67 10.92
C ALA A 368 12.16 -2.71 10.10
N ARG A 369 12.78 -3.89 9.95
CA ARG A 369 14.04 -4.05 9.20
C ARG A 369 13.87 -3.79 7.71
N GLY A 370 12.87 -4.41 7.10
CA GLY A 370 12.56 -4.30 5.67
C GLY A 370 12.24 -2.86 5.26
N TRP A 371 11.34 -2.16 5.97
CA TRP A 371 11.06 -0.76 5.64
C TRP A 371 12.20 0.20 5.98
N SER A 372 13.07 -0.13 6.94
CA SER A 372 14.32 0.63 7.16
C SER A 372 15.29 0.48 5.99
N LEU A 373 15.43 -0.73 5.45
CA LEU A 373 16.23 -1.01 4.26
C LEU A 373 15.61 -0.36 3.01
N ALA A 374 14.30 -0.44 2.81
CA ALA A 374 13.59 0.24 1.73
C ALA A 374 13.88 1.75 1.75
N TYR A 375 13.71 2.39 2.91
CA TYR A 375 14.01 3.82 3.05
C TYR A 375 15.48 4.15 2.78
N ALA A 376 16.40 3.35 3.32
CA ALA A 376 17.83 3.52 3.09
C ALA A 376 18.21 3.35 1.61
N VAL A 377 17.58 2.43 0.88
CA VAL A 377 17.76 2.27 -0.56
C VAL A 377 17.20 3.46 -1.32
N ILE A 378 15.98 3.93 -1.03
CA ILE A 378 15.36 5.11 -1.68
C ILE A 378 16.29 6.34 -1.56
N ALA A 379 16.90 6.53 -0.38
CA ALA A 379 17.81 7.62 -0.05
C ALA A 379 19.26 7.48 -0.58
N ASP A 380 19.64 6.35 -1.19
CA ASP A 380 21.05 6.02 -1.56
C ASP A 380 22.00 5.82 -0.35
N ARG A 381 21.44 5.37 0.78
CA ARG A 381 22.07 5.27 2.11
C ARG A 381 22.08 3.86 2.71
N GLU A 382 21.74 2.82 1.95
CA GLU A 382 21.82 1.41 2.38
C GLU A 382 23.16 1.08 3.06
N ALA A 383 24.28 1.42 2.41
CA ALA A 383 25.63 1.22 2.95
C ALA A 383 26.02 2.14 4.13
N ALA A 384 25.14 3.06 4.55
CA ALA A 384 25.30 3.88 5.75
C ALA A 384 24.60 3.29 6.98
N LEU A 385 23.74 2.27 6.81
CA LEU A 385 23.22 1.49 7.93
C LEU A 385 24.33 0.61 8.54
N PRO A 386 24.38 0.46 9.88
CA PRO A 386 25.27 -0.50 10.51
C PRO A 386 24.80 -1.93 10.22
N ARG A 387 25.72 -2.89 10.01
CA ARG A 387 25.37 -4.32 9.81
C ARG A 387 24.42 -4.85 10.91
N ARG A 388 24.69 -4.47 12.17
CA ARG A 388 23.90 -4.86 13.35
C ARG A 388 22.86 -3.81 13.72
N LEU A 389 21.72 -4.25 14.23
CA LEU A 389 20.69 -3.36 14.74
C LEU A 389 21.26 -2.43 15.84
N PRO A 390 20.86 -1.14 15.88
CA PRO A 390 21.42 -0.18 16.84
C PRO A 390 21.16 -0.60 18.28
N ARG A 391 22.15 -0.43 19.16
CA ARG A 391 22.10 -0.89 20.56
C ARG A 391 20.81 -0.47 21.29
N ARG A 392 20.38 0.80 21.17
CA ARG A 392 19.16 1.32 21.83
C ARG A 392 17.88 0.60 21.40
N TYR A 393 17.78 0.23 20.12
CA TYR A 393 16.66 -0.58 19.61
C TYR A 393 16.76 -2.02 20.10
N ALA A 394 17.97 -2.58 20.00
CA ALA A 394 18.23 -3.98 20.31
C ALA A 394 18.23 -4.33 21.81
N GLU A 395 18.28 -3.31 22.68
CA GLU A 395 18.04 -3.42 24.13
C GLU A 395 16.55 -3.47 24.48
N ARG A 396 15.64 -3.00 23.61
CA ARG A 396 14.17 -3.04 23.81
C ARG A 396 13.50 -4.18 23.04
N TRP A 397 13.92 -4.49 21.81
CA TRP A 397 13.26 -5.46 20.92
C TRP A 397 14.17 -6.57 20.38
N GLY A 398 15.30 -6.85 21.04
CA GLY A 398 16.17 -7.98 20.73
C GLY A 398 17.31 -7.69 19.76
N GLN A 399 18.34 -8.54 19.82
CA GLN A 399 19.55 -8.42 19.00
C GLN A 399 19.34 -9.02 17.60
N GLY A 400 19.90 -8.37 16.58
CA GLY A 400 19.82 -8.84 15.20
C GLY A 400 20.70 -8.03 14.26
N GLU A 401 20.55 -8.30 12.96
CA GLU A 401 21.22 -7.61 11.85
C GLU A 401 20.15 -7.12 10.87
N PHE A 402 20.44 -6.10 10.04
CA PHE A 402 19.41 -5.55 9.13
C PHE A 402 19.04 -6.57 8.05
N HIS A 403 20.05 -7.13 7.38
CA HIS A 403 19.90 -8.21 6.42
C HIS A 403 19.83 -9.56 7.17
N ASP A 404 19.07 -10.51 6.65
CA ASP A 404 19.01 -11.88 7.18
C ASP A 404 20.30 -12.65 6.83
N GLU A 405 20.61 -13.69 7.61
CA GLU A 405 21.64 -14.66 7.21
C GLU A 405 21.14 -15.50 6.00
N PRO A 406 22.02 -15.94 5.09
CA PRO A 406 21.60 -16.66 3.88
C PRO A 406 20.80 -17.94 4.18
N LEU A 407 19.66 -18.10 3.52
CA LEU A 407 18.79 -19.28 3.67
C LEU A 407 19.43 -20.54 3.08
N GLU A 408 19.12 -21.69 3.70
CA GLU A 408 19.36 -22.99 3.07
C GLU A 408 18.56 -23.10 1.77
N ALA A 409 19.26 -23.47 0.70
CA ALA A 409 18.68 -23.67 -0.63
C ALA A 409 17.62 -24.81 -0.60
N PRO A 410 16.53 -24.68 -1.36
CA PRO A 410 15.57 -25.78 -1.56
C PRO A 410 16.25 -27.00 -2.19
N SER A 411 15.64 -28.19 -2.04
CA SER A 411 16.11 -29.39 -2.76
C SER A 411 16.09 -29.15 -4.27
N LYS A 412 16.94 -29.85 -5.02
CA LYS A 412 17.06 -29.66 -6.47
C LYS A 412 15.71 -29.82 -7.17
N GLU A 413 14.91 -30.77 -6.74
CA GLU A 413 13.61 -31.12 -7.30
C GLU A 413 12.59 -29.98 -7.08
N LEU A 414 12.58 -29.38 -5.88
CA LEU A 414 11.74 -28.23 -5.56
C LEU A 414 12.22 -26.97 -6.30
N ASN A 415 13.53 -26.75 -6.37
CA ASN A 415 14.14 -25.66 -7.12
C ASN A 415 13.78 -25.73 -8.62
N ASP A 416 13.95 -26.91 -9.24
CA ASP A 416 13.63 -27.14 -10.64
C ASP A 416 12.12 -26.96 -10.92
N TYR A 417 11.24 -27.37 -9.99
CA TYR A 417 9.80 -27.10 -10.07
C TYR A 417 9.49 -25.60 -10.05
N ILE A 418 10.04 -24.85 -9.09
CA ILE A 418 9.85 -23.39 -8.97
C ILE A 418 10.33 -22.70 -10.26
N TRP A 419 11.53 -23.01 -10.74
CA TRP A 419 12.04 -22.48 -12.01
C TRP A 419 11.17 -22.86 -13.22
N GLY A 420 10.61 -24.07 -13.24
CA GLY A 420 9.68 -24.50 -14.29
C GLY A 420 8.42 -23.62 -14.34
N VAL A 421 7.76 -23.43 -13.20
CA VAL A 421 6.55 -22.59 -13.09
C VAL A 421 6.88 -21.12 -13.40
N VAL A 422 7.92 -20.56 -12.79
CA VAL A 422 8.29 -19.13 -12.96
C VAL A 422 8.69 -18.83 -14.41
N ARG A 423 9.46 -19.70 -15.08
CA ARG A 423 9.81 -19.54 -16.50
C ARG A 423 8.58 -19.72 -17.41
N GLY A 424 7.68 -20.63 -17.08
CA GLY A 424 6.40 -20.81 -17.79
C GLY A 424 5.55 -19.54 -17.73
N GLN A 425 5.37 -18.95 -16.54
CA GLN A 425 4.61 -17.72 -16.34
C GLN A 425 5.24 -16.53 -17.09
N VAL A 426 6.55 -16.31 -16.94
CA VAL A 426 7.27 -15.24 -17.66
C VAL A 426 7.12 -15.40 -19.17
N ALA A 427 7.35 -16.60 -19.73
CA ALA A 427 7.23 -16.82 -21.16
C ALA A 427 5.78 -16.66 -21.68
N ALA A 428 4.77 -16.99 -20.86
CA ALA A 428 3.36 -16.77 -21.20
C ALA A 428 3.00 -15.28 -21.21
N LEU A 429 3.39 -14.52 -20.18
CA LEU A 429 3.20 -13.07 -20.10
C LEU A 429 3.94 -12.34 -21.23
N GLN A 430 5.20 -12.70 -21.51
CA GLN A 430 5.95 -12.15 -22.63
C GLN A 430 5.20 -12.39 -23.94
N ARG A 431 4.70 -13.61 -24.22
CA ARG A 431 3.93 -13.88 -25.45
C ARG A 431 2.57 -13.17 -25.53
N GLY A 432 1.87 -13.01 -24.40
CA GLY A 432 0.56 -12.34 -24.35
C GLY A 432 0.63 -10.82 -24.42
N LEU A 433 1.62 -10.21 -23.76
CA LEU A 433 1.70 -8.76 -23.53
C LEU A 433 2.71 -8.05 -24.44
N PHE A 434 3.88 -8.65 -24.71
CA PHE A 434 4.93 -7.95 -25.46
C PHE A 434 4.47 -7.55 -26.87
N PRO A 435 3.71 -8.37 -27.63
CA PRO A 435 3.16 -7.95 -28.92
C PRO A 435 2.24 -6.73 -28.85
N LEU A 436 1.40 -6.61 -27.81
CA LEU A 436 0.54 -5.43 -27.59
C LEU A 436 1.39 -4.16 -27.41
N HIS A 437 2.51 -4.30 -26.69
CA HIS A 437 3.50 -3.26 -26.47
C HIS A 437 4.48 -3.05 -27.62
N ARG A 438 4.44 -3.85 -28.70
CA ARG A 438 5.43 -3.87 -29.81
C ARG A 438 6.85 -4.27 -29.37
N LEU A 439 6.97 -4.99 -28.25
CA LEU A 439 8.17 -5.70 -27.83
C LEU A 439 8.21 -7.09 -28.48
N GLN A 440 9.40 -7.66 -28.70
CA GLN A 440 9.52 -9.02 -29.23
C GLN A 440 9.46 -10.04 -28.08
N PRO A 441 8.56 -11.05 -28.12
CA PRO A 441 8.58 -12.17 -27.18
C PRO A 441 9.79 -13.09 -27.46
N PRO A 442 10.22 -13.93 -26.50
CA PRO A 442 11.29 -14.89 -26.71
C PRO A 442 10.91 -15.95 -27.76
N PRO A 443 11.88 -16.53 -28.48
CA PRO A 443 11.64 -17.61 -29.42
C PRO A 443 11.02 -18.85 -28.73
N LEU A 444 10.33 -19.67 -29.52
CA LEU A 444 9.79 -20.95 -29.07
C LEU A 444 10.93 -21.92 -28.73
N VAL A 445 11.04 -22.30 -27.45
CA VAL A 445 11.93 -23.39 -27.00
C VAL A 445 11.15 -24.71 -27.09
N PRO A 446 11.55 -25.68 -27.95
CA PRO A 446 10.90 -26.97 -28.03
C PRO A 446 11.04 -27.78 -26.73
N GLY A 447 10.02 -28.58 -26.39
CA GLY A 447 10.04 -29.45 -25.20
C GLY A 447 9.49 -28.80 -23.92
N ILE A 448 9.32 -27.48 -23.87
CA ILE A 448 8.46 -26.85 -22.86
C ILE A 448 7.02 -26.98 -23.38
N ALA A 449 6.21 -27.80 -22.69
CA ALA A 449 4.78 -27.92 -22.98
C ALA A 449 4.06 -26.63 -22.57
N PHE A 450 3.75 -25.80 -23.56
CA PHE A 450 2.83 -24.68 -23.38
C PHE A 450 1.41 -25.19 -23.59
N GLU A 451 0.81 -25.73 -22.53
CA GLU A 451 -0.65 -25.75 -22.44
C GLU A 451 -1.14 -24.30 -22.61
N PRO A 452 -1.99 -23.98 -23.61
CA PRO A 452 -2.68 -22.70 -23.60
C PRO A 452 -3.53 -22.68 -22.33
N PHE A 453 -3.49 -21.58 -21.58
CA PHE A 453 -4.23 -21.46 -20.32
C PHE A 453 -5.75 -21.40 -20.58
N GLU A 454 -6.36 -22.57 -20.79
CA GLU A 454 -7.80 -22.72 -20.77
C GLU A 454 -8.30 -22.32 -19.38
N ARG A 455 -9.25 -21.38 -19.36
CA ARG A 455 -10.02 -21.10 -18.14
C ARG A 455 -10.71 -22.39 -17.69
N PRO A 456 -10.73 -22.71 -16.38
CA PRO A 456 -11.82 -23.49 -15.82
C PRO A 456 -13.14 -22.85 -16.29
N VAL A 457 -13.95 -23.62 -17.03
CA VAL A 457 -15.02 -23.05 -17.86
C VAL A 457 -16.06 -22.34 -17.00
N THR A 458 -16.12 -21.01 -17.16
CA THR A 458 -17.15 -20.10 -16.62
C THR A 458 -17.54 -20.33 -15.15
N ALA A 459 -16.70 -19.90 -14.22
CA ALA A 459 -17.25 -19.28 -13.01
C ALA A 459 -17.91 -17.95 -13.42
N PRO A 460 -19.23 -17.75 -13.23
CA PRO A 460 -19.87 -16.47 -13.50
C PRO A 460 -19.41 -15.43 -12.47
N VAL A 461 -19.46 -14.14 -12.82
CA VAL A 461 -19.38 -13.07 -11.83
C VAL A 461 -20.58 -13.22 -10.89
N VAL A 462 -20.33 -13.63 -9.65
CA VAL A 462 -21.40 -13.97 -8.70
C VAL A 462 -22.07 -12.68 -8.21
N ALA A 463 -23.21 -12.36 -8.83
CA ALA A 463 -24.18 -11.44 -8.24
C ALA A 463 -24.57 -11.96 -6.83
N PRO A 464 -24.73 -11.07 -5.83
CA PRO A 464 -24.82 -11.48 -4.43
C PRO A 464 -25.99 -12.45 -4.20
N PRO A 465 -25.75 -13.63 -3.57
CA PRO A 465 -26.73 -14.71 -3.53
C PRO A 465 -27.97 -14.34 -2.71
N SER A 466 -29.15 -14.58 -3.30
CA SER A 466 -30.42 -14.50 -2.58
C SER A 466 -30.51 -15.59 -1.51
N ARG A 467 -31.10 -15.25 -0.36
CA ARG A 467 -31.07 -16.07 0.85
C ARG A 467 -32.05 -17.26 0.80
N SER A 468 -31.58 -18.49 0.50
CA SER A 468 -32.19 -19.74 1.04
C SER A 468 -31.45 -21.05 0.67
N ALA A 469 -30.42 -21.46 1.42
CA ALA A 469 -30.02 -22.87 1.61
C ALA A 469 -28.96 -23.00 2.73
N PRO A 470 -28.95 -24.08 3.54
CA PRO A 470 -27.80 -24.46 4.35
C PRO A 470 -26.74 -25.21 3.51
N PRO A 471 -25.44 -25.13 3.85
CA PRO A 471 -24.38 -25.82 3.12
C PRO A 471 -24.35 -27.34 3.37
N ALA A 472 -23.82 -28.09 2.39
CA ALA A 472 -23.57 -29.52 2.50
C ALA A 472 -22.32 -29.83 3.35
N PRO A 473 -22.22 -31.03 3.97
CA PRO A 473 -21.06 -31.41 4.80
C PRO A 473 -19.78 -31.61 3.98
N LEU A 474 -18.64 -31.27 4.58
CA LEU A 474 -17.31 -31.41 3.99
C LEU A 474 -16.83 -32.88 3.97
N PRO A 475 -15.97 -33.26 2.99
CA PRO A 475 -15.30 -34.56 2.98
C PRO A 475 -14.27 -34.69 4.13
N PRO A 476 -13.94 -35.92 4.57
CA PRO A 476 -13.03 -36.15 5.69
C PRO A 476 -11.58 -35.75 5.37
N ALA A 477 -10.88 -35.23 6.38
CA ALA A 477 -9.51 -34.73 6.24
C ALA A 477 -8.47 -35.84 6.02
N MET A 478 -7.45 -35.54 5.21
CA MET A 478 -6.26 -36.39 5.02
C MET A 478 -5.43 -36.47 6.32
N PRO A 479 -4.82 -37.64 6.63
CA PRO A 479 -4.05 -37.81 7.87
C PRO A 479 -2.74 -37.01 7.85
N ALA A 480 -2.46 -36.31 8.95
CA ALA A 480 -1.25 -35.50 9.11
C ALA A 480 0.04 -36.35 9.00
N ARG A 481 1.00 -35.88 8.19
CA ARG A 481 2.35 -36.45 8.18
C ARG A 481 3.14 -36.00 9.42
N ARG A 482 4.07 -36.85 9.87
CA ARG A 482 4.92 -36.57 11.04
C ARG A 482 5.80 -35.33 10.81
N PRO A 483 6.08 -34.51 11.85
CA PRO A 483 6.96 -33.35 11.72
C PRO A 483 8.40 -33.76 11.40
N PHE A 484 9.10 -32.90 10.66
CA PHE A 484 10.55 -33.00 10.49
C PHE A 484 11.27 -32.59 11.78
N HIS A 485 12.34 -33.30 12.14
CA HIS A 485 13.22 -32.91 13.24
C HIS A 485 14.13 -31.75 12.82
N HIS A 486 13.67 -30.52 13.03
CA HIS A 486 14.58 -29.38 13.12
C HIS A 486 15.36 -29.44 14.46
N GLN A 487 16.60 -28.98 14.44
CA GLN A 487 17.29 -28.64 15.69
C GLN A 487 16.56 -27.46 16.34
N PRO A 488 16.42 -27.42 17.67
CA PRO A 488 15.72 -26.32 18.33
C PRO A 488 16.52 -25.03 18.18
N ALA A 489 15.85 -23.98 17.71
CA ALA A 489 16.30 -22.62 17.96
C ALA A 489 16.42 -22.39 19.48
N GLY A 490 17.24 -21.41 19.89
CA GLY A 490 17.36 -21.02 21.30
C GLY A 490 16.00 -20.65 21.90
N PRO A 491 15.83 -20.73 23.23
CA PRO A 491 14.54 -20.51 23.87
C PRO A 491 14.01 -19.12 23.54
N ILE A 492 12.87 -19.08 22.84
CA ILE A 492 12.03 -17.89 22.75
C ILE A 492 11.63 -17.57 24.19
N LEU A 493 12.16 -16.48 24.73
CA LEU A 493 11.72 -15.95 26.01
C LEU A 493 10.25 -15.57 25.85
N PRO A 494 9.37 -15.84 26.85
CA PRO A 494 8.07 -15.19 26.87
C PRO A 494 8.29 -13.68 26.84
N GLU A 495 7.55 -12.97 26.00
CA GLU A 495 7.49 -11.50 26.08
C GLU A 495 7.08 -11.13 27.52
N PRO A 496 7.65 -10.06 28.11
CA PRO A 496 7.07 -9.53 29.34
C PRO A 496 5.61 -9.15 29.05
N GLU A 497 4.74 -9.33 30.04
CA GLU A 497 3.44 -8.66 30.02
C GLU A 497 3.72 -7.16 30.20
N GLU A 498 3.86 -6.45 29.07
CA GLU A 498 3.88 -4.98 29.04
C GLU A 498 2.48 -4.50 29.45
N ASP A 499 2.33 -4.11 30.71
CA ASP A 499 1.13 -3.44 31.23
C ASP A 499 0.74 -2.25 30.35
N GLU A 500 -0.55 -1.91 30.32
CA GLU A 500 -1.07 -0.72 29.62
C GLU A 500 -0.72 0.58 30.37
N GLU A 501 0.57 0.81 30.64
CA GLU A 501 1.07 2.15 30.99
C GLU A 501 0.86 3.06 29.77
N THR A 502 -0.04 4.02 29.92
CA THR A 502 -0.22 5.12 28.96
C THR A 502 1.09 5.89 28.84
N GLU A 503 1.81 5.80 27.71
CA GLU A 503 3.01 6.62 27.49
C GLU A 503 2.62 8.10 27.59
N GLU A 504 3.00 8.75 28.69
CA GLU A 504 2.72 10.17 28.93
C GLU A 504 3.37 11.02 27.84
N LEU A 505 2.54 11.84 27.19
CA LEU A 505 2.99 12.81 26.20
C LEU A 505 3.87 13.85 26.89
N LEU A 506 5.18 13.78 26.64
CA LEU A 506 6.09 14.90 26.93
C LEU A 506 5.74 16.06 26.00
N ASP A 507 4.90 16.96 26.50
CA ASP A 507 4.56 18.22 25.86
C ASP A 507 5.80 19.12 25.76
N PHE A 508 6.16 19.52 24.54
CA PHE A 508 7.29 20.41 24.27
C PHE A 508 6.78 21.80 23.90
N SER A 509 6.36 22.54 24.92
CA SER A 509 6.12 23.99 24.87
C SER A 509 7.35 24.79 25.32
N GLU A 510 7.40 26.09 24.99
CA GLU A 510 8.65 26.83 24.77
C GLU A 510 9.38 27.40 26.01
N SER A 511 10.72 27.34 26.00
CA SER A 511 11.66 28.34 26.57
C SER A 511 13.11 27.87 26.33
N GLU A 512 14.17 28.69 26.21
CA GLU A 512 14.33 30.14 26.42
C GLU A 512 14.94 30.86 25.19
N GLN A 513 15.02 32.19 25.24
CA GLN A 513 15.61 33.04 24.19
C GLN A 513 17.07 33.42 24.44
N SER A 514 17.79 33.64 23.34
CA SER A 514 18.95 34.56 23.19
C SER A 514 20.22 34.36 24.05
N ALA A 515 21.34 34.04 23.37
CA ALA A 515 22.56 34.83 23.45
C ALA A 515 23.50 34.58 22.25
N SER A 516 23.95 35.67 21.61
CA SER A 516 25.08 35.77 20.66
C SER A 516 25.73 37.14 20.97
N PRO A 517 27.07 37.32 20.90
CA PRO A 517 27.92 37.06 19.72
C PRO A 517 29.25 36.34 20.13
N SER A 518 30.37 36.32 19.40
CA SER A 518 30.83 36.99 18.15
C SER A 518 31.83 36.14 17.36
N GLU A 519 32.21 36.60 16.17
CA GLU A 519 33.18 35.97 15.26
C GLU A 519 34.63 35.95 15.79
N THR A 520 35.45 35.01 15.31
CA THR A 520 36.72 35.31 14.60
C THR A 520 37.33 34.05 13.95
N ALA A 521 38.23 34.23 12.99
CA ALA A 521 38.78 33.17 12.13
C ALA A 521 40.09 32.53 12.67
N GLY A 522 40.45 31.34 12.16
CA GLY A 522 41.75 30.70 12.41
C GLY A 522 41.99 29.47 11.51
N GLU A 523 43.15 29.42 10.85
CA GLU A 523 43.42 28.44 9.78
C GLU A 523 44.25 27.20 10.20
N SER A 524 43.89 26.06 9.59
CA SER A 524 44.82 25.04 9.03
C SER A 524 45.51 23.99 9.93
N LYS A 525 46.07 22.99 9.21
CA LYS A 525 47.15 22.03 9.55
C LYS A 525 46.83 20.78 10.38
N GLN A 526 46.55 19.71 9.64
CA GLN A 526 47.21 18.39 9.70
C GLN A 526 48.09 18.06 10.94
N ARG A 527 47.81 16.90 11.58
CA ARG A 527 48.84 15.84 11.70
C ARG A 527 48.30 14.45 12.06
N ARG A 528 49.08 13.42 11.70
CA ARG A 528 48.95 12.00 12.11
C ARG A 528 49.35 11.88 13.61
N SER A 529 48.98 10.89 14.42
CA SER A 529 49.16 9.45 14.17
C SER A 529 48.78 8.50 15.33
N ARG A 530 48.42 7.25 14.97
CA ARG A 530 48.85 5.95 15.57
C ARG A 530 48.68 5.61 17.08
N ARG A 531 47.88 4.55 17.27
CA ARG A 531 48.15 3.26 17.99
C ARG A 531 47.96 3.12 19.52
N ARG A 532 47.32 1.97 19.82
CA ARG A 532 47.52 1.05 20.97
C ARG A 532 47.00 1.50 22.36
N SER A 533 46.70 0.60 23.31
CA SER A 533 46.18 -0.79 23.31
C SER A 533 46.14 -1.33 24.76
N ARG A 534 45.29 -2.34 25.06
CA ARG A 534 45.25 -3.14 26.32
C ARG A 534 44.71 -2.37 27.55
N SER A 535 44.26 -3.02 28.64
CA SER A 535 43.58 -4.32 28.85
C SER A 535 43.26 -4.51 30.34
N ARG A 536 42.37 -5.46 30.68
CA ARG A 536 42.19 -6.08 32.02
C ARG A 536 41.61 -5.17 33.14
N ARG A 537 41.14 -5.68 34.29
CA ARG A 537 40.42 -6.95 34.65
C ARG A 537 40.16 -6.94 36.18
N GLY A 538 38.93 -7.17 36.61
CA GLY A 538 38.57 -7.49 38.00
C GLY A 538 37.24 -6.83 38.40
N ARG A 539 36.30 -7.38 39.16
CA ARG A 539 36.10 -8.61 39.99
C ARG A 539 35.61 -8.14 41.37
N ARG A 540 34.35 -8.48 41.69
CA ARG A 540 33.78 -8.64 43.05
C ARG A 540 33.67 -7.37 43.92
N ALA A 541 32.81 -7.32 44.94
CA ALA A 541 31.51 -7.97 45.20
C ALA A 541 30.96 -7.40 46.53
N SER A 542 29.62 -7.43 46.74
CA SER A 542 28.93 -7.36 48.06
C SER A 542 29.17 -6.09 48.93
N THR A 543 28.29 -5.62 49.82
CA THR A 543 27.13 -6.24 50.50
C THR A 543 26.15 -5.16 50.99
N SER A 544 24.83 -5.44 50.92
CA SER A 544 23.76 -5.15 51.92
C SER A 544 23.68 -3.87 52.78
N SER A 545 22.42 -3.54 53.14
CA SER A 545 21.97 -2.85 54.38
C SER A 545 22.02 -1.31 54.39
N SER A 546 21.03 -0.57 54.90
CA SER A 546 19.61 -0.87 55.18
C SER A 546 18.79 0.39 55.53
N ARG A 547 17.46 0.35 55.32
CA ARG A 547 16.38 0.81 56.24
C ARG A 547 16.43 2.24 56.83
N ALA A 548 15.49 3.08 56.40
CA ALA A 548 14.83 4.09 57.23
C ALA A 548 13.34 4.22 56.83
N GLN A 549 12.44 4.49 57.78
CA GLN A 549 10.99 4.61 57.58
C GLN A 549 10.37 5.45 58.71
N ALA A 550 9.26 6.16 58.44
CA ALA A 550 8.54 7.11 59.33
C ALA A 550 9.37 8.36 59.71
N THR A 551 8.80 9.55 59.96
CA THR A 551 7.46 9.96 60.44
C THR A 551 6.86 11.14 59.64
N GLN A 552 5.56 11.11 59.31
CA GLN A 552 4.48 11.97 59.88
C GLN A 552 4.77 13.48 60.05
N GLY A 553 3.88 14.31 59.49
CA GLY A 553 3.82 15.77 59.72
C GLY A 553 2.68 16.46 58.96
N GLN A 554 1.84 17.18 59.70
CA GLN A 554 0.70 18.05 59.35
C GLN A 554 1.03 19.19 58.34
N ALA A 555 0.11 20.06 57.85
CA ALA A 555 -1.34 20.06 57.55
C ALA A 555 -1.74 21.51 57.11
N SER A 556 -3.02 21.76 56.81
CA SER A 556 -3.74 23.07 56.79
C SER A 556 -3.28 24.22 55.87
N GLU A 557 -4.25 24.72 55.09
CA GLU A 557 -4.51 26.13 54.69
C GLU A 557 -3.44 26.90 53.87
N GLY A 558 -3.77 27.73 52.86
CA GLY A 558 -5.07 28.13 52.31
C GLY A 558 -5.24 29.66 52.27
N HIS A 559 -5.46 30.26 51.09
CA HIS A 559 -5.84 31.68 50.95
C HIS A 559 -6.59 31.99 49.65
N SER A 560 -7.25 33.15 49.59
CA SER A 560 -8.23 33.53 48.55
C SER A 560 -8.12 35.00 48.11
N GLY A 561 -8.65 35.31 46.91
CA GLY A 561 -8.79 36.65 46.32
C GLY A 561 -8.88 36.53 44.77
N ALA A 562 -9.89 37.03 44.05
CA ALA A 562 -10.46 38.39 43.95
C ALA A 562 -9.54 39.36 43.16
N GLN A 563 -9.99 40.12 42.14
CA GLN A 563 -11.35 40.38 41.64
C GLN A 563 -11.34 41.02 40.21
N GLY A 564 -12.41 40.78 39.42
CA GLY A 564 -13.07 41.77 38.54
C GLY A 564 -12.47 42.10 37.15
N ALA A 565 -13.20 42.77 36.22
CA ALA A 565 -14.65 43.04 36.08
C ALA A 565 -14.97 43.60 34.64
N GLU A 566 -16.24 43.94 34.36
CA GLU A 566 -16.79 44.61 33.14
C GLU A 566 -16.92 43.71 31.87
N GLU A 567 -18.03 43.53 31.15
CA GLU A 567 -19.15 44.39 30.62
C GLU A 567 -18.87 45.02 29.23
N SER A 568 -19.80 45.19 28.26
CA SER A 568 -21.17 44.67 27.96
C SER A 568 -21.50 44.98 26.45
N ALA A 569 -22.65 44.79 25.77
CA ALA A 569 -24.02 44.29 26.02
C ALA A 569 -24.76 43.90 24.70
N GLY A 570 -25.88 43.17 24.77
CA GLY A 570 -26.93 43.07 23.70
C GLY A 570 -26.79 41.94 22.64
N GLY A 571 -27.86 41.36 22.08
CA GLY A 571 -29.31 41.52 22.27
C GLY A 571 -30.12 40.31 21.73
N SER A 572 -31.45 40.25 21.99
CA SER A 572 -32.25 39.00 21.97
C SER A 572 -33.26 38.85 20.78
N PRO A 573 -34.31 37.99 20.80
CA PRO A 573 -34.32 36.75 20.00
C PRO A 573 -35.53 36.57 19.03
N GLY A 574 -35.58 35.44 18.31
CA GLY A 574 -36.70 35.04 17.42
C GLY A 574 -37.36 33.70 17.81
N THR A 575 -38.70 33.62 17.64
CA THR A 575 -39.58 32.58 18.20
C THR A 575 -39.97 31.48 17.17
N PRO A 576 -40.13 30.19 17.56
CA PRO A 576 -40.57 29.11 16.67
C PRO A 576 -42.11 28.97 16.52
N PRO A 577 -42.61 28.34 15.44
CA PRO A 577 -44.01 27.94 15.28
C PRO A 577 -44.36 26.61 16.00
N PRO A 578 -45.66 26.27 16.19
CA PRO A 578 -46.09 25.41 17.29
C PRO A 578 -46.46 23.96 16.91
N ALA A 579 -46.60 23.12 17.95
CA ALA A 579 -47.34 21.86 17.90
C ALA A 579 -48.85 22.07 18.16
N ALA A 580 -49.68 21.11 17.76
CA ALA A 580 -51.11 21.04 18.08
C ALA A 580 -51.50 19.60 18.46
N ASP A 581 -52.27 19.46 19.53
CA ASP A 581 -52.78 18.20 20.09
C ASP A 581 -54.21 17.88 19.59
N ILE A 582 -54.79 16.79 20.11
CA ILE A 582 -56.22 16.38 20.01
C ILE A 582 -56.52 15.66 18.66
N GLU A 583 -57.21 14.50 18.59
CA GLU A 583 -58.19 13.92 19.51
C GLU A 583 -58.05 12.38 19.73
N THR A 584 -58.69 11.88 20.79
CA THR A 584 -58.78 10.44 21.11
C THR A 584 -60.06 9.78 20.57
N THR A 585 -59.96 8.56 20.04
CA THR A 585 -61.10 7.61 20.04
C THR A 585 -60.72 6.24 20.56
N LYS A 586 -61.49 5.73 21.54
CA LYS A 586 -61.39 4.36 22.04
C LYS A 586 -62.32 3.45 21.24
N SER A 587 -61.85 2.25 20.88
CA SER A 587 -62.72 1.08 20.81
C SER A 587 -61.97 -0.16 21.29
N GLY A 588 -62.67 -1.20 21.75
CA GLY A 588 -61.99 -2.38 22.28
C GLY A 588 -62.89 -3.60 22.56
N ARG A 589 -62.32 -4.78 22.31
CA ARG A 589 -62.77 -6.11 22.75
C ARG A 589 -61.49 -6.92 23.05
N ARG A 590 -61.12 -7.27 24.29
CA ARG A 590 -61.71 -8.20 25.29
C ARG A 590 -61.78 -9.68 24.85
N ARG A 591 -61.03 -10.52 25.61
CA ARG A 591 -61.10 -12.01 25.74
C ARG A 591 -60.62 -12.78 24.50
N SER A 592 -60.00 -13.97 24.56
CA SER A 592 -59.63 -14.91 25.67
C SER A 592 -58.45 -15.80 25.18
N GLY A 593 -57.74 -16.62 25.97
CA GLY A 593 -57.82 -16.94 27.41
C GLY A 593 -57.61 -18.43 27.76
N ARG A 594 -56.39 -18.97 27.57
CA ARG A 594 -55.85 -20.25 28.13
C ARG A 594 -54.31 -20.11 28.13
N ARG A 595 -53.48 -20.40 29.16
CA ARG A 595 -53.39 -21.45 30.22
C ARG A 595 -53.15 -22.88 29.68
N GLY A 596 -51.92 -23.39 29.86
CA GLY A 596 -51.57 -24.82 29.66
C GLY A 596 -50.07 -25.17 29.81
N ARG A 597 -49.69 -25.67 31.00
CA ARG A 597 -48.52 -26.51 31.38
C ARG A 597 -47.60 -27.03 30.24
N SER A 598 -46.27 -26.91 30.27
CA SER A 598 -45.24 -27.40 31.25
C SER A 598 -45.00 -28.93 31.29
N HIS A 599 -43.84 -29.39 30.80
CA HIS A 599 -42.99 -30.57 31.14
C HIS A 599 -41.66 -30.36 30.36
N LYS A 600 -40.40 -30.57 30.78
CA LYS A 600 -39.69 -31.16 31.95
C LYS A 600 -38.95 -32.48 31.65
N LYS A 601 -37.62 -32.33 31.43
CA LYS A 601 -36.51 -33.30 31.57
C LYS A 601 -36.28 -34.41 30.51
N SER A 602 -34.98 -34.73 30.39
CA SER A 602 -34.32 -35.94 29.85
C SER A 602 -34.46 -36.22 28.35
N ASP A 603 -33.43 -36.75 27.68
CA ASP A 603 -32.07 -37.10 28.16
C ASP A 603 -30.98 -36.15 27.63
#